data_AF-A0A7K3GJR0-F1
#
_entry.id   AF-A0A7K3GJR0-F1
#
_cell.length_a   1.000
_cell.length_b   1.000
_cell.length_c   1.000
_cell.angle_alpha   90.00
_cell.angle_beta   90.00
_cell.angle_gamma   90.00
#
_symmetry.space_group_name_H-M   'P 1'
#
loop_
_entity.id
_entity.type
_entity.pdbx_description
1 polymer ?
#
loop_
_entity_poly.entity_id
_entity_poly.type
_entity_poly.pdbx_seq_one_letter_code
_entity_poly.pdbx_strand_id
1 'polypeptide(L)'
;MRMLYQGVNARDLRGSTVADYLVNIEAHFEVVDEGEVIYSELDFPVAELARELTLWISVGESDASDFSFSSISFEEPGAVVISRSPDGWEVGSMFTPTVKSEPIDWPTLSVSVEEFVARVQRDIAGMGIDPSFIRP
;
A
#
# COMPACT_ATOMS: atom_id res chain seq x y z
N MET A 1 -9.75 8.17 5.38
CA MET A 1 -8.58 7.26 5.38
C MET A 1 -7.47 7.80 4.48
N ARG A 2 -6.20 7.65 4.88
CA ARG A 2 -4.99 7.95 4.11
C ARG A 2 -3.91 6.91 4.36
N MET A 3 -3.15 6.59 3.32
CA MET A 3 -1.93 5.79 3.39
C MET A 3 -0.71 6.73 3.41
N LEU A 4 -0.02 6.77 4.53
CA LEU A 4 1.12 7.64 4.77
C LEU A 4 2.39 6.81 4.88
N TYR A 5 3.51 7.42 4.52
CA TYR A 5 4.81 6.87 4.84
C TYR A 5 5.86 7.97 4.97
N GLN A 6 6.95 7.67 5.66
CA GLN A 6 8.10 8.54 5.87
C GLN A 6 9.41 7.74 5.85
N GLY A 7 10.51 8.42 5.52
CA GLY A 7 11.85 7.81 5.59
C GLY A 7 12.08 6.71 4.56
N VAL A 8 11.56 6.87 3.33
CA VAL A 8 11.78 5.92 2.24
C VAL A 8 13.27 5.67 2.04
N ASN A 9 13.65 4.41 1.95
CA ASN A 9 15.04 4.00 1.80
C ASN A 9 15.16 2.70 1.02
N ALA A 10 16.39 2.39 0.61
CA ALA A 10 16.74 1.17 -0.10
C ALA A 10 18.01 0.54 0.50
N ARG A 11 18.13 0.53 1.84
CA ARG A 11 19.37 0.14 2.54
C ARG A 11 19.76 -1.32 2.30
N ASP A 12 18.76 -2.18 2.17
CA ASP A 12 18.93 -3.61 1.96
C ASP A 12 18.85 -4.04 0.49
N LEU A 13 18.68 -3.06 -0.40
CA LEU A 13 18.80 -3.29 -1.83
C LEU A 13 20.23 -3.72 -2.19
N ARG A 14 20.38 -4.99 -2.56
CA ARG A 14 21.65 -5.58 -3.06
C ARG A 14 21.62 -5.93 -4.54
N GLY A 15 20.42 -6.02 -5.11
CA GLY A 15 20.18 -6.37 -6.51
C GLY A 15 19.62 -5.22 -7.33
N SER A 16 19.23 -5.54 -8.56
CA SER A 16 18.70 -4.57 -9.51
C SER A 16 17.53 -5.13 -10.33
N THR A 17 16.94 -6.24 -9.89
CA THR A 17 15.75 -6.81 -10.50
C THR A 17 14.50 -6.10 -9.98
N VAL A 18 13.38 -6.22 -10.70
CA VAL A 18 12.09 -5.71 -10.23
C VAL A 18 11.72 -6.30 -8.88
N ALA A 19 11.96 -7.60 -8.68
CA ALA A 19 11.72 -8.24 -7.39
C ALA A 19 12.55 -7.58 -6.28
N ASP A 20 13.84 -7.33 -6.52
CA ASP A 20 14.70 -6.66 -5.53
C ASP A 20 14.15 -5.28 -5.14
N TYR A 21 13.68 -4.49 -6.11
CA TYR A 21 13.11 -3.17 -5.82
C TYR A 21 11.79 -3.22 -5.07
N LEU A 22 10.92 -4.20 -5.37
CA LEU A 22 9.61 -4.29 -4.73
C LEU A 22 9.74 -4.57 -3.23
N VAL A 23 10.59 -5.53 -2.84
CA VAL A 23 10.75 -5.91 -1.42
C VAL A 23 11.72 -5.03 -0.63
N ASN A 24 12.73 -4.40 -1.26
CA ASN A 24 13.77 -3.67 -0.52
C ASN A 24 13.63 -2.13 -0.58
N ILE A 25 12.53 -1.61 -1.13
CA ILE A 25 12.18 -0.19 -1.01
C ILE A 25 11.17 -0.04 0.11
N GLU A 26 11.68 0.37 1.26
CA GLU A 26 10.98 0.32 2.54
C GLU A 26 10.80 1.71 3.14
N ALA A 27 9.79 1.87 3.99
CA ALA A 27 9.53 3.08 4.73
C ALA A 27 8.74 2.77 6.00
N HIS A 28 8.73 3.72 6.95
CA HIS A 28 7.74 3.71 8.02
C HIS A 28 6.39 4.03 7.40
N PHE A 29 5.51 3.04 7.33
CA PHE A 29 4.19 3.10 6.72
C PHE A 29 3.09 3.14 7.78
N GLU A 30 2.06 3.94 7.53
CA GLU A 30 0.89 4.07 8.38
C GLU A 30 -0.40 4.12 7.55
N VAL A 31 -1.44 3.42 8.03
CA VAL A 31 -2.83 3.65 7.61
C VAL A 31 -3.49 4.49 8.68
N VAL A 32 -3.99 5.67 8.30
CA VAL A 32 -4.59 6.63 9.23
C VAL A 32 -6.01 6.95 8.80
N ASP A 33 -6.94 7.01 9.74
CA ASP A 33 -8.30 7.48 9.51
C ASP A 33 -8.76 8.45 10.58
N GLU A 34 -9.28 9.60 10.16
CA GLU A 34 -9.64 10.73 11.02
C GLU A 34 -8.58 11.15 12.08
N GLY A 35 -7.32 10.79 11.89
CA GLY A 35 -6.21 11.06 12.81
C GLY A 35 -5.84 9.88 13.72
N GLU A 36 -6.61 8.81 13.72
CA GLU A 36 -6.32 7.56 14.41
C GLU A 36 -5.48 6.62 13.52
N VAL A 37 -4.46 6.00 14.09
CA VAL A 37 -3.60 5.04 13.39
C VAL A 37 -4.26 3.67 13.44
N ILE A 38 -4.65 3.15 12.27
CA ILE A 38 -5.22 1.81 12.12
C ILE A 38 -4.13 0.74 12.11
N TYR A 39 -3.03 1.04 11.43
CA TYR A 39 -1.87 0.15 11.29
C TYR A 39 -0.60 0.97 11.08
N SER A 40 0.52 0.48 11.63
CA SER A 40 1.85 1.09 11.49
C SER A 40 2.91 0.01 11.42
N GLU A 41 3.89 0.18 10.54
CA GLU A 41 5.06 -0.71 10.40
C GLU A 41 6.29 0.07 9.95
N LEU A 42 7.46 -0.22 10.52
CA LEU A 42 8.68 0.59 10.35
C LEU A 42 9.43 0.32 9.04
N ASP A 43 9.53 -0.96 8.66
CA ASP A 43 10.30 -1.41 7.51
C ASP A 43 9.35 -2.05 6.49
N PHE A 44 8.35 -1.26 6.04
CA PHE A 44 7.26 -1.76 5.20
C PHE A 44 7.59 -1.61 3.70
N PRO A 45 7.38 -2.65 2.86
CA PRO A 45 7.70 -2.62 1.42
C PRO A 45 6.70 -1.77 0.62
N VAL A 46 6.88 -0.44 0.68
CA VAL A 46 5.95 0.53 0.09
C VAL A 46 5.89 0.47 -1.44
N ALA A 47 6.97 0.04 -2.10
CA ALA A 47 7.00 -0.12 -3.55
C ALA A 47 6.14 -1.33 -4.01
N GLU A 48 6.21 -2.43 -3.27
CA GLU A 48 5.37 -3.60 -3.50
C GLU A 48 3.89 -3.28 -3.28
N LEU A 49 3.55 -2.64 -2.16
CA LEU A 49 2.17 -2.22 -1.88
C LEU A 49 1.64 -1.27 -2.96
N ALA A 50 2.43 -0.29 -3.39
CA ALA A 50 2.02 0.63 -4.44
C ALA A 50 1.70 -0.10 -5.76
N ARG A 51 2.50 -1.11 -6.12
CA ARG A 51 2.27 -1.93 -7.32
C ARG A 51 1.01 -2.77 -7.19
N GLU A 52 0.84 -3.49 -6.08
CA GLU A 52 -0.33 -4.35 -5.88
C GLU A 52 -1.63 -3.55 -5.84
N LEU A 53 -1.63 -2.41 -5.14
CA LEU A 53 -2.77 -1.51 -5.10
C LEU A 53 -3.08 -0.93 -6.48
N THR A 54 -2.06 -0.56 -7.28
CA THR A 54 -2.26 -0.10 -8.66
C THR A 54 -2.99 -1.15 -9.49
N LEU A 55 -2.53 -2.41 -9.43
CA LEU A 55 -3.17 -3.51 -10.15
C LEU A 55 -4.61 -3.72 -9.66
N TRP A 56 -4.82 -3.65 -8.35
CA TRP A 56 -6.13 -3.84 -7.74
C TRP A 56 -7.12 -2.73 -8.11
N ILE A 57 -6.76 -1.45 -8.07
CA ILE A 57 -7.68 -0.38 -8.48
C ILE A 57 -7.96 -0.39 -10.00
N SER A 58 -7.03 -0.92 -10.80
CA SER A 58 -7.15 -0.92 -12.27
C SER A 58 -8.27 -1.81 -12.80
N VAL A 59 -8.74 -2.78 -12.02
CA VAL A 59 -9.91 -3.61 -12.41
C VAL A 59 -11.23 -2.85 -12.28
N GLY A 60 -11.25 -1.77 -11.49
CA GLY A 60 -12.45 -0.98 -11.23
C GLY A 60 -13.41 -1.60 -10.21
N GLU A 61 -14.30 -0.77 -9.64
CA GLU A 61 -15.17 -1.15 -8.51
C GLU A 61 -16.02 -2.39 -8.80
N SER A 62 -16.57 -2.51 -10.00
CA SER A 62 -17.48 -3.62 -10.34
C SER A 62 -16.82 -4.99 -10.24
N ASP A 63 -15.52 -5.06 -10.53
CA ASP A 63 -14.75 -6.31 -10.62
C ASP A 63 -13.77 -6.49 -9.45
N ALA A 64 -13.57 -5.46 -8.63
CA ALA A 64 -12.68 -5.52 -7.47
C ALA A 64 -13.20 -6.48 -6.40
N SER A 65 -12.45 -7.55 -6.12
CA SER A 65 -12.61 -8.35 -4.90
C SER A 65 -11.98 -7.65 -3.70
N ASP A 66 -12.14 -8.22 -2.51
CA ASP A 66 -11.34 -7.81 -1.35
C ASP A 66 -9.84 -7.89 -1.69
N PHE A 67 -9.09 -6.92 -1.19
CA PHE A 67 -7.64 -6.84 -1.29
C PHE A 67 -7.01 -7.34 0.00
N SER A 68 -5.97 -8.16 -0.13
CA SER A 68 -5.08 -8.53 0.98
C SER A 68 -3.66 -8.44 0.48
N PHE A 69 -2.86 -7.56 1.08
CA PHE A 69 -1.47 -7.35 0.69
C PHE A 69 -0.65 -8.61 0.96
N SER A 70 -0.03 -9.16 -0.09
CA SER A 70 0.67 -10.43 -0.05
C SER A 70 2.13 -10.26 -0.45
N SER A 71 2.93 -9.75 0.47
CA SER A 71 4.37 -9.58 0.26
C SER A 71 5.16 -10.77 0.77
N ILE A 72 6.27 -11.08 0.09
CA ILE A 72 7.25 -12.08 0.52
C ILE A 72 7.92 -11.67 1.84
N SER A 73 7.91 -10.38 2.19
CA SER A 73 8.48 -9.86 3.44
C SER A 73 7.63 -10.21 4.67
N PHE A 74 6.38 -10.65 4.50
CA PHE A 74 5.52 -11.08 5.61
C PHE A 74 5.27 -12.58 5.57
N GLU A 75 5.25 -13.21 6.73
CA GLU A 75 4.91 -14.64 6.86
C GLU A 75 3.44 -14.90 6.53
N GLU A 76 2.56 -13.97 6.88
CA GLU A 76 1.12 -14.04 6.59
C GLU A 76 0.64 -12.81 5.79
N PRO A 77 -0.19 -13.00 4.75
CA PRO A 77 -0.72 -11.91 3.94
C PRO A 77 -1.85 -11.17 4.66
N GLY A 78 -1.89 -9.85 4.52
CA GLY A 78 -2.94 -9.00 5.11
C GLY A 78 -2.42 -7.92 6.05
N ALA A 79 -1.13 -7.56 5.95
CA ALA A 79 -0.62 -6.37 6.64
C ALA A 79 -1.45 -5.11 6.30
N VAL A 80 -1.93 -5.03 5.06
CA VAL A 80 -3.01 -4.13 4.62
C VAL A 80 -4.12 -4.96 3.99
N VAL A 81 -5.35 -4.77 4.46
CA VAL A 81 -6.56 -5.40 3.92
C VAL A 81 -7.52 -4.30 3.51
N ILE A 82 -8.18 -4.46 2.36
CA ILE A 82 -9.28 -3.59 1.94
C ILE A 82 -10.46 -4.48 1.59
N SER A 83 -11.55 -4.35 2.33
CA SER A 83 -12.71 -5.25 2.22
C SER A 83 -14.01 -4.49 2.01
N ARG A 84 -14.95 -5.08 1.28
CA ARG A 84 -16.30 -4.52 1.16
C ARG A 84 -17.09 -4.67 2.47
N SER A 85 -17.80 -3.62 2.81
CA SER A 85 -18.85 -3.55 3.83
C SER A 85 -20.18 -3.14 3.17
N PRO A 86 -21.32 -3.23 3.85
CA PRO A 86 -22.59 -2.71 3.34
C PRO A 86 -22.58 -1.21 3.00
N ASP A 87 -21.74 -0.43 3.68
CA ASP A 87 -21.72 1.03 3.61
C ASP A 87 -20.55 1.59 2.77
N GLY A 88 -19.68 0.72 2.24
CA GLY A 88 -18.51 1.11 1.45
C GLY A 88 -17.33 0.17 1.64
N TRP A 89 -16.12 0.66 1.41
CA TRP A 89 -14.87 -0.08 1.57
C TRP A 89 -14.20 0.29 2.90
N GLU A 90 -13.73 -0.71 3.63
CA GLU A 90 -12.98 -0.52 4.87
C GLU A 90 -11.53 -0.92 4.66
N VAL A 91 -10.60 -0.17 5.27
CA VAL A 91 -9.17 -0.51 5.29
C VAL A 91 -8.78 -0.95 6.69
N GLY A 92 -8.01 -2.03 6.80
CA GLY A 92 -7.54 -2.57 8.07
C GLY A 92 -6.26 -3.35 7.93
N SER A 93 -5.93 -4.10 8.98
CA SER A 93 -4.80 -5.02 9.02
C SER A 93 -5.23 -6.32 9.70
N MET A 94 -4.72 -7.46 9.22
CA MET A 94 -4.92 -8.75 9.86
C MET A 94 -4.31 -8.82 11.27
N PHE A 95 -3.29 -8.00 11.53
CA PHE A 95 -2.60 -7.96 12.82
C PHE A 95 -3.43 -7.24 13.89
N THR A 96 -4.39 -6.41 13.46
CA THR A 96 -5.31 -5.65 14.33
C THR A 96 -6.74 -5.72 13.77
N PRO A 97 -7.36 -6.91 13.70
CA PRO A 97 -8.59 -7.13 12.93
C PRO A 97 -9.83 -6.39 13.47
N THR A 98 -9.76 -5.89 14.71
CA THR A 98 -10.81 -5.08 15.34
C THR A 98 -10.68 -3.59 15.06
N VAL A 99 -9.58 -3.15 14.45
CA VAL A 99 -9.31 -1.75 14.12
C VAL A 99 -9.36 -1.61 12.60
N LYS A 100 -10.30 -0.80 12.12
CA LYS A 100 -10.53 -0.53 10.70
C LYS A 100 -10.85 0.95 10.51
N SER A 101 -10.71 1.43 9.28
CA SER A 101 -11.25 2.72 8.89
C SER A 101 -12.78 2.69 8.91
N GLU A 102 -13.36 3.87 8.98
CA GLU A 102 -14.74 4.06 8.57
C GLU A 102 -14.91 3.64 7.10
N PRO A 103 -16.11 3.17 6.71
CA PRO A 103 -16.41 2.84 5.33
C PRO A 103 -16.26 4.07 4.42
N ILE A 104 -15.56 3.90 3.29
CA ILE A 104 -15.38 4.94 2.28
C ILE A 104 -15.87 4.48 0.91
N ASP A 105 -16.36 5.42 0.11
CA ASP A 105 -16.76 5.11 -1.26
C ASP A 105 -15.53 4.80 -2.15
N TRP A 106 -15.77 4.06 -3.23
CA TRP A 106 -14.71 3.67 -4.17
C TRP A 106 -13.97 4.86 -4.79
N PRO A 107 -14.62 5.96 -5.22
CA PRO A 107 -13.91 7.13 -5.73
C PRO A 107 -12.92 7.71 -4.71
N THR A 108 -13.32 7.85 -3.44
CA THR A 108 -12.45 8.37 -2.38
C THR A 108 -11.29 7.42 -2.10
N LEU A 109 -11.56 6.12 -2.04
CA LEU A 109 -10.54 5.09 -1.87
C LEU A 109 -9.52 5.12 -3.02
N SER A 110 -10.01 5.15 -4.26
CA SER A 110 -9.17 5.16 -5.47
C SER A 110 -8.26 6.38 -5.50
N VAL A 111 -8.79 7.57 -5.17
CA VAL A 111 -7.97 8.78 -5.04
C VAL A 111 -6.90 8.64 -3.97
N SER A 112 -7.25 8.12 -2.78
CA SER A 112 -6.28 7.89 -1.71
C SER A 112 -5.17 6.93 -2.13
N VAL A 113 -5.50 5.86 -2.86
CA VAL A 113 -4.52 4.91 -3.40
C VAL A 113 -3.64 5.57 -4.46
N GLU A 114 -4.22 6.31 -5.41
CA GLU A 114 -3.48 6.99 -6.48
C GLU A 114 -2.52 8.04 -5.92
N GLU A 115 -2.92 8.79 -4.90
CA GLU A 115 -2.07 9.75 -4.19
C GLU A 115 -0.88 9.07 -3.51
N PHE A 116 -1.12 7.94 -2.82
CA PHE A 116 -0.06 7.12 -2.23
C PHE A 116 0.92 6.62 -3.30
N VAL A 117 0.41 6.00 -4.36
CA VAL A 117 1.21 5.48 -5.48
C VAL A 117 2.04 6.59 -6.12
N ALA A 118 1.44 7.75 -6.40
CA ALA A 118 2.14 8.88 -7.02
C ALA A 118 3.26 9.43 -6.12
N ARG A 119 3.07 9.45 -4.79
CA ARG A 119 4.14 9.80 -3.85
C ARG A 119 5.27 8.78 -3.92
N VAL A 120 4.97 7.47 -3.84
CA VAL A 120 5.98 6.40 -3.90
C VAL A 120 6.80 6.49 -5.18
N GLN A 121 6.17 6.69 -6.33
CA GLN A 121 6.88 6.85 -7.61
C GLN A 121 7.81 8.07 -7.60
N ARG A 122 7.38 9.21 -7.04
CA ARG A 122 8.20 10.42 -6.96
C ARG A 122 9.43 10.21 -6.09
N ASP A 123 9.27 9.57 -4.94
CA ASP A 123 10.36 9.37 -4.00
C ASP A 123 11.37 8.34 -4.53
N ILE A 124 10.90 7.28 -5.19
CA ILE A 124 11.75 6.31 -5.89
C ILE A 124 12.55 6.96 -7.01
N ALA A 125 11.91 7.80 -7.83
CA ALA A 125 12.61 8.58 -8.85
C ALA A 125 13.64 9.54 -8.23
N GLY A 126 13.34 10.13 -7.07
CA GLY A 126 14.25 10.95 -6.28
C GLY A 126 15.50 10.20 -5.79
N MET A 127 15.40 8.88 -5.60
CA MET A 127 16.54 8.00 -5.30
C MET A 127 17.36 7.61 -6.55
N GLY A 128 16.95 8.03 -7.74
CA GLY A 128 17.60 7.68 -9.00
C GLY A 128 17.21 6.30 -9.55
N ILE A 129 16.12 5.71 -9.06
CA ILE A 129 15.57 4.43 -9.52
C ILE A 129 14.39 4.72 -10.46
N ASP A 130 14.28 4.01 -11.58
CA ASP A 130 13.12 4.15 -12.48
C ASP A 130 11.87 3.48 -11.87
N PRO A 131 10.79 4.23 -11.55
CA PRO A 131 9.61 3.68 -10.89
C PRO A 131 8.62 2.99 -11.86
N SER A 132 8.99 2.78 -13.13
CA SER A 132 8.12 2.16 -14.15
C SER A 132 7.58 0.78 -13.75
N PHE A 133 8.29 0.05 -12.89
CA PHE A 133 7.87 -1.27 -12.40
C PHE A 133 6.63 -1.24 -11.48
N ILE A 134 6.21 -0.08 -10.97
CA ILE A 134 5.00 0.07 -10.13
C ILE A 134 3.72 0.00 -10.97
N ARG A 135 3.77 0.48 -12.22
CA ARG A 135 2.63 0.47 -13.16
C ARG A 135 3.02 -0.36 -14.40
N PRO A 136 3.09 -1.69 -14.27
CA PRO A 136 3.47 -2.58 -15.37
C PRO A 136 2.43 -2.63 -16.50
#